data_AF-A0A291RLG4-F1
#
_entry.id   AF-A0A291RLG4-F1
#
_cell.length_a   1.000
_cell.length_b   1.000
_cell.length_c   1.000
_cell.angle_alpha   90.00
_cell.angle_beta   90.00
_cell.angle_gamma   90.00
#
_symmetry.space_group_name_H-M   'P 1'
#
loop_
_entity.id
_entity.type
_entity.pdbx_description
1 polymer ?
#
loop_
_entity_poly.entity_id
_entity_poly.type
_entity_poly.pdbx_seq_one_letter_code
_entity_poly.pdbx_strand_id
1 'polypeptide(L)'
;MPKVRIGPAYTDPNLLAMHPGTFSMLRRQKDTYGRYLLEAAADVANTTWGKRVVTNTKIPAGKVIVANSDYIMGWTRMGMIIEMNQYADSNWTTNTVSFRAEERIAYGIMRPSR
;
A
#
# COMPACT_ATOMS: atom_id res chain seq x y z
N MET A 1 7.85 -23.31 17.70
CA MET A 1 8.41 -22.51 18.82
C MET A 1 7.58 -21.24 18.96
N PRO A 2 7.16 -20.81 20.18
CA PRO A 2 6.37 -19.59 20.34
C PRO A 2 7.25 -18.39 19.98
N LYS A 3 6.83 -17.62 18.97
CA LYS A 3 7.57 -16.45 18.52
C LYS A 3 7.42 -15.32 19.54
N VAL A 4 8.51 -14.94 20.19
CA VAL A 4 8.53 -13.86 21.18
C VAL A 4 8.28 -12.52 20.46
N ARG A 5 7.21 -11.82 20.84
CA ARG A 5 6.78 -10.54 20.26
C ARG A 5 7.58 -9.39 20.89
N ILE A 6 8.68 -8.99 20.28
CA ILE A 6 9.65 -8.03 20.85
C ILE A 6 9.52 -6.58 20.34
N GLY A 7 8.55 -6.29 19.47
CA GLY A 7 8.35 -4.94 18.92
C GLY A 7 7.58 -4.00 19.86
N PRO A 8 7.70 -2.66 19.71
CA PRO A 8 7.02 -1.66 20.54
C PRO A 8 5.49 -1.74 20.50
N ALA A 9 4.92 -2.28 19.42
CA ALA A 9 3.49 -2.57 19.28
C ALA A 9 3.10 -4.01 19.68
N TYR A 10 4.03 -4.77 20.28
CA TYR A 10 3.89 -6.19 20.65
C TYR A 10 3.37 -7.09 19.51
N THR A 11 3.69 -6.71 18.27
CA THR A 11 3.27 -7.44 17.07
C THR A 11 4.42 -7.51 16.07
N ASP A 12 4.46 -8.59 15.30
CA ASP A 12 5.39 -8.73 14.20
C ASP A 12 4.85 -8.02 12.96
N PRO A 13 5.70 -7.31 12.18
CA PRO A 13 5.26 -6.74 10.92
C PRO A 13 4.93 -7.85 9.91
N ASN A 14 3.91 -7.63 9.10
CA ASN A 14 3.52 -8.51 7.99
C ASN A 14 3.50 -7.78 6.63
N LEU A 15 3.61 -6.44 6.65
CA LEU A 15 3.50 -5.57 5.49
C LEU A 15 4.65 -4.55 5.43
N LEU A 16 5.23 -4.41 4.25
CA LEU A 16 6.16 -3.36 3.86
C LEU A 16 5.53 -2.56 2.71
N ALA A 17 5.17 -1.30 2.92
CA ALA A 17 4.64 -0.44 1.87
C ALA A 17 5.65 0.65 1.48
N MET A 18 5.94 0.80 0.19
CA MET A 18 6.96 1.75 -0.28
C MET A 18 6.79 2.20 -1.74
N HIS A 19 7.59 3.17 -2.17
CA HIS A 19 7.63 3.60 -3.57
C HIS A 19 8.21 2.50 -4.49
N PRO A 20 7.67 2.24 -5.69
CA PRO A 20 8.21 1.24 -6.61
C PRO A 20 9.68 1.47 -6.99
N GLY A 21 10.10 2.74 -7.13
CA GLY A 21 11.51 3.09 -7.36
C GLY A 21 12.43 2.70 -6.20
N THR A 22 11.98 2.92 -4.96
CA THR A 22 12.75 2.53 -3.75
C THR A 22 12.85 1.01 -3.63
N PHE A 23 11.76 0.30 -3.90
CA PHE A 23 11.77 -1.17 -3.92
C PHE A 23 12.75 -1.71 -4.97
N SER A 24 12.73 -1.13 -6.17
CA SER A 24 13.64 -1.51 -7.25
C SER A 24 15.11 -1.22 -6.93
N MET A 25 15.41 -0.15 -6.19
CA MET A 25 16.77 0.14 -5.71
C MET A 25 17.21 -0.87 -4.67
N LEU A 26 16.36 -1.20 -3.68
CA LEU A 26 16.64 -2.18 -2.63
C LEU A 26 17.00 -3.54 -3.21
N ARG A 27 16.22 -4.04 -4.19
CA ARG A 27 16.50 -5.32 -4.87
C ARG A 27 17.84 -5.34 -5.60
N ARG A 28 18.35 -4.17 -5.96
CA ARG A 28 19.62 -4.01 -6.69
C ARG A 28 20.79 -3.67 -5.77
N GLN A 29 20.59 -3.60 -4.46
CA GLN A 29 21.69 -3.38 -3.53
C GLN A 29 22.63 -4.58 -3.50
N LYS A 30 23.93 -4.27 -3.49
CA LYS A 30 25.01 -5.24 -3.45
C LYS A 30 25.87 -5.01 -2.21
N ASP A 31 26.46 -6.09 -1.71
CA ASP A 31 27.55 -6.03 -0.75
C ASP A 31 28.85 -5.57 -1.44
N THR A 32 29.87 -5.25 -0.63
CA THR A 32 31.24 -4.89 -1.02
C THR A 32 31.86 -5.92 -1.97
N TYR A 33 31.49 -7.19 -1.86
CA TYR A 33 31.93 -8.28 -2.74
C TYR A 33 31.08 -8.46 -4.01
N GLY A 34 30.17 -7.53 -4.32
CA GLY A 34 29.36 -7.54 -5.55
C GLY A 34 28.17 -8.52 -5.55
N ARG A 35 27.89 -9.17 -4.42
CA ARG A 35 26.75 -10.10 -4.24
C ARG A 35 25.48 -9.31 -3.94
N TYR A 36 24.33 -9.72 -4.48
CA TYR A 36 23.05 -9.10 -4.14
C TYR A 36 22.65 -9.40 -2.70
N LEU A 37 22.22 -8.36 -1.98
CA LEU A 37 21.75 -8.49 -0.59
C LEU A 37 20.34 -9.09 -0.50
N LEU A 38 19.53 -8.86 -1.52
CA LEU A 38 18.17 -9.34 -1.64
C LEU A 38 18.05 -10.24 -2.87
N GLU A 39 17.06 -11.13 -2.84
CA GLU A 39 16.86 -12.09 -3.93
C GLU A 39 16.55 -11.37 -5.25
N ALA A 40 17.42 -11.59 -6.24
CA ALA A 40 17.38 -10.96 -7.54
C ALA A 40 16.40 -11.63 -8.51
N ALA A 41 15.79 -12.77 -8.14
CA ALA A 41 14.89 -13.51 -9.01
C ALA A 41 13.60 -12.72 -9.28
N ALA A 42 13.34 -12.41 -10.55
CA ALA A 42 12.20 -11.61 -11.00
C ALA A 42 10.83 -12.24 -10.66
N ASP A 43 10.81 -13.56 -10.44
CA ASP A 43 9.61 -14.37 -10.26
C ASP A 43 9.16 -14.52 -8.80
N VAL A 44 9.98 -14.04 -7.84
CA VAL A 44 9.60 -14.06 -6.43
C VAL A 44 8.62 -12.91 -6.17
N ALA A 45 7.36 -13.30 -5.99
CA ALA A 45 6.23 -12.48 -5.58
C ALA A 45 6.65 -11.43 -4.54
N ASN A 46 6.21 -10.18 -4.72
CA ASN A 46 6.49 -8.98 -3.91
C ASN A 46 6.69 -9.27 -2.41
N THR A 47 7.87 -9.77 -2.05
CA THR A 47 8.22 -10.14 -0.69
C THR A 47 9.67 -9.76 -0.43
N THR A 48 9.95 -9.36 0.81
CA THR A 48 11.32 -9.05 1.24
C THR A 48 11.43 -9.43 2.70
N TRP A 49 12.51 -10.13 3.07
CA TRP A 49 12.68 -10.72 4.40
C TRP A 49 11.47 -11.57 4.86
N GLY A 50 10.83 -12.28 3.92
CA GLY A 50 9.63 -13.08 4.18
C GLY A 50 8.37 -12.27 4.53
N LYS A 51 8.36 -10.96 4.26
CA LYS A 51 7.22 -10.05 4.47
C LYS A 51 6.64 -9.59 3.15
N ARG A 52 5.32 -9.39 3.09
CA ARG A 52 4.64 -8.90 1.89
C ARG A 52 5.02 -7.45 1.62
N VAL A 53 5.40 -7.16 0.38
CA VAL A 53 5.69 -5.81 -0.11
C VAL A 53 4.52 -5.30 -0.94
N VAL A 54 4.11 -4.07 -0.69
CA VAL A 54 3.12 -3.34 -1.49
C VAL A 54 3.78 -2.08 -2.02
N THR A 55 3.73 -1.88 -3.34
CA THR A 55 4.30 -0.69 -3.97
C THR A 55 3.21 0.31 -4.32
N ASN A 56 3.41 1.58 -3.98
CA ASN A 56 2.50 2.67 -4.35
C ASN A 56 3.29 3.98 -4.51
N THR A 57 2.92 4.79 -5.50
CA THR A 57 3.50 6.12 -5.76
C THR A 57 3.07 7.19 -4.74
N LYS A 58 2.06 6.91 -3.90
CA LYS A 58 1.63 7.82 -2.82
C LYS A 58 2.61 7.88 -1.64
N ILE A 59 3.47 6.87 -1.47
CA ILE A 59 4.52 6.89 -0.45
C ILE A 59 5.74 7.58 -1.06
N PRO A 60 6.29 8.65 -0.42
CA PRO A 60 7.48 9.34 -0.95
C PRO A 60 8.66 8.39 -1.13
N ALA A 61 9.44 8.61 -2.20
CA ALA A 61 10.65 7.84 -2.44
C ALA A 61 11.63 7.93 -1.25
N GLY A 62 12.28 6.81 -0.93
CA GLY A 62 13.21 6.69 0.20
C GLY A 62 12.53 6.46 1.56
N LYS A 63 11.19 6.51 1.62
CA LYS A 63 10.42 6.18 2.82
C LYS A 63 9.73 4.82 2.68
N VAL A 64 9.59 4.12 3.80
CA VAL A 64 8.96 2.81 3.91
C VAL A 64 8.03 2.84 5.12
N ILE A 65 6.83 2.30 4.94
CA ILE A 65 5.91 2.01 6.05
C ILE A 65 6.07 0.52 6.39
N VAL A 66 6.48 0.24 7.62
CA VAL A 66 6.55 -1.11 8.18
C VAL A 66 5.40 -1.26 9.16
N ALA A 67 4.46 -2.14 8.87
CA ALA A 67 3.26 -2.31 9.68
C ALA A 67 2.82 -3.76 9.79
N ASN A 68 1.96 -4.02 10.76
CA ASN A 68 1.12 -5.20 10.76
C ASN A 68 -0.28 -4.80 10.27
N SER A 69 -0.64 -5.28 9.08
CA SER A 69 -1.92 -5.01 8.43
C SER A 69 -3.13 -5.67 9.11
N ASP A 70 -2.94 -6.66 9.97
CA ASP A 70 -4.03 -7.33 10.70
C ASP A 70 -4.67 -6.41 11.76
N TYR A 71 -3.94 -5.34 12.16
CA TYR A 71 -4.41 -4.35 13.13
C TYR A 71 -4.88 -3.03 12.48
N ILE A 72 -4.97 -3.00 11.15
CA ILE A 72 -5.52 -1.88 10.38
C ILE A 72 -6.90 -2.30 9.89
N MET A 73 -7.95 -1.62 10.36
CA MET A 73 -9.32 -1.90 9.95
C MET A 73 -9.82 -0.85 8.96
N GLY A 74 -10.57 -1.30 7.95
CA GLY A 74 -11.36 -0.45 7.07
C GLY A 74 -12.85 -0.76 7.27
N TRP A 75 -13.66 0.29 7.35
CA TRP A 75 -15.12 0.20 7.40
C TRP A 75 -15.70 0.90 6.18
N THR A 76 -16.38 0.15 5.33
CA THR A 76 -17.07 0.70 4.16
C THR A 76 -18.48 1.11 4.58
N ARG A 77 -18.76 2.42 4.55
CA ARG A 77 -20.11 2.97 4.81
C ARG A 77 -20.98 2.94 3.55
N MET A 78 -20.35 3.17 2.40
CA MET A 78 -20.98 3.15 1.08
C MET A 78 -19.94 2.60 0.11
N GLY A 79 -20.28 1.52 -0.61
CA GLY A 79 -19.41 0.97 -1.65
C GLY A 79 -19.28 1.92 -2.84
N MET A 80 -18.44 1.55 -3.79
CA MET A 80 -18.25 2.34 -5.02
C MET A 80 -19.54 2.41 -5.83
N ILE A 81 -20.05 3.61 -6.06
CA ILE A 81 -21.22 3.89 -6.89
C ILE A 81 -20.79 4.82 -8.01
N ILE A 82 -21.22 4.49 -9.24
CA ILE A 82 -21.01 5.31 -10.42
C ILE A 82 -22.35 5.91 -10.83
N GLU A 83 -22.42 7.22 -10.87
CA GLU A 83 -23.58 7.99 -11.29
C GLU A 83 -23.30 8.71 -12.60
N MET A 84 -24.33 8.81 -13.44
CA MET A 84 -24.27 9.48 -14.73
C MET A 84 -25.14 10.73 -14.69
N ASN A 85 -24.59 11.85 -15.13
CA ASN A 85 -25.34 13.10 -15.27
C ASN A 85 -25.18 13.69 -16.67
N GLN A 86 -26.29 13.66 -17.42
CA GLN A 86 -26.40 14.22 -18.78
C GLN A 86 -26.99 15.64 -18.78
N TYR A 87 -27.45 16.13 -17.62
CA TYR A 87 -28.20 17.38 -17.47
C TYR A 87 -27.50 18.40 -16.56
N ALA A 88 -26.22 18.20 -16.24
CA ALA A 88 -25.43 19.19 -15.50
C ALA A 88 -25.29 20.51 -16.28
N ASP A 89 -24.89 21.58 -15.59
CA ASP A 89 -24.93 22.99 -16.02
C ASP A 89 -24.76 23.27 -17.52
N SER A 90 -23.69 22.77 -18.16
CA SER A 90 -23.45 22.92 -19.60
C SER A 90 -23.55 21.61 -20.39
N ASN A 91 -23.71 20.48 -19.72
CA ASN A 91 -23.60 19.15 -20.33
C ASN A 91 -24.66 18.90 -21.40
N TRP A 92 -25.87 19.38 -21.16
CA TRP A 92 -26.97 19.27 -22.11
C TRP A 92 -26.73 20.09 -23.38
N THR A 93 -26.20 21.31 -23.25
CA THR A 93 -25.97 22.21 -24.38
C THR A 93 -24.70 21.87 -25.16
N THR A 94 -23.70 21.26 -24.52
CA THR A 94 -22.46 20.81 -25.17
C THR A 94 -22.48 19.34 -25.58
N ASN A 95 -23.59 18.63 -25.39
CA ASN A 95 -23.72 17.20 -25.66
C ASN A 95 -22.61 16.36 -24.99
N THR A 96 -22.31 16.67 -23.73
CA THR A 96 -21.32 15.97 -22.91
C THR A 96 -22.01 15.22 -21.77
N VAL A 97 -21.39 14.13 -21.30
CA VAL A 97 -21.89 13.33 -20.18
C VAL A 97 -20.82 13.26 -19.12
N SER A 98 -21.20 13.58 -17.87
CA SER A 98 -20.30 13.44 -16.73
C SER A 98 -20.60 12.16 -15.97
N PHE A 99 -19.52 11.46 -15.61
CA PHE A 99 -19.56 10.30 -14.74
C PHE A 99 -18.93 10.69 -13.41
N ARG A 100 -19.61 10.35 -12.31
CA ARG A 100 -19.12 10.57 -10.95
C ARG A 100 -19.04 9.22 -10.25
N ALA A 101 -17.85 8.86 -9.78
CA ALA A 101 -17.64 7.67 -8.95
C ALA A 101 -17.37 8.10 -7.51
N GLU A 102 -18.20 7.66 -6.56
CA GLU A 102 -18.05 7.94 -5.14
C GLU A 102 -17.98 6.66 -4.32
N GLU A 103 -17.16 6.70 -3.27
CA GLU A 103 -17.09 5.66 -2.24
C GLU A 103 -16.88 6.34 -0.88
N ARG A 104 -17.41 5.75 0.20
CA ARG A 104 -17.22 6.25 1.56
C ARG A 104 -16.66 5.15 2.45
N ILE A 105 -15.38 5.29 2.78
CA ILE A 105 -14.65 4.37 3.67
C ILE A 105 -14.07 5.17 4.85
N ALA A 106 -14.02 4.54 6.01
CA ALA A 106 -13.26 5.01 7.18
C ALA A 106 -12.16 3.98 7.52
N TYR A 107 -11.03 4.44 8.05
CA TYR A 107 -9.93 3.57 8.47
C TYR A 107 -9.59 3.82 9.94
N GLY A 108 -9.15 2.76 10.64
CA GLY A 108 -8.75 2.83 12.04
C GLY A 108 -7.54 1.95 12.33
N ILE A 109 -6.67 2.44 13.22
CA ILE A 109 -5.47 1.73 13.67
C ILE A 109 -5.73 1.27 15.10
N MET A 110 -5.83 -0.04 15.31
CA MET A 110 -6.14 -0.61 16.62
C MET A 110 -4.97 -0.58 17.59
N ARG A 111 -3.73 -0.56 17.07
CA ARG A 111 -2.50 -0.61 17.86
C ARG A 111 -1.43 0.32 17.29
N PRO A 112 -1.53 1.64 17.51
CA PRO A 112 -0.43 2.53 17.21
C PRO A 112 0.75 2.20 18.12
N SER A 113 1.95 2.03 17.56
CA SER A 113 3.17 2.08 18.38
C SER A 113 3.34 3.50 18.89
N ARG A 114 3.64 3.64 20.18
CA ARG A 114 4.10 4.89 20.75
C ARG A 114 5.51 5.22 20.25
#